data_AF-A0A2W0FGL1-F1
#
_entry.id   AF-A0A2W0FGL1-F1
#
_cell.length_a   1.000
_cell.length_b   1.000
_cell.length_c   1.000
_cell.angle_alpha   90.00
_cell.angle_beta   90.00
_cell.angle_gamma   90.00
#
_symmetry.space_group_name_H-M   'P 1'
#
loop_
_entity.id
_entity.type
_entity.pdbx_description
1 polymer ?
#
loop_
_entity_poly.entity_id
_entity_poly.type
_entity_poly.pdbx_seq_one_letter_code
_entity_poly.pdbx_strand_id
1 'polypeptide(L)' 'MNYQLWMEPDDCQTFCPGGPQGDTARKLLHPDAKLVWEVEAHSHVEAMTRYYAYMEWGEYQSDLPEQEQQ' A
#
# COMPACT_ATOMS: atom_id res chain seq x y z
N MET A 1 11.53 -1.40 -1.08
CA MET A 1 10.75 -0.18 -0.76
C MET A 1 9.74 -0.58 0.30
N ASN A 2 9.67 0.11 1.42
CA ASN A 2 8.60 -0.14 2.39
C ASN A 2 7.33 0.59 1.95
N TYR A 3 6.18 -0.01 2.19
CA TYR A 3 4.86 0.53 1.97
C TYR A 3 4.05 0.43 3.25
N GLN A 4 3.31 1.48 3.54
CA GLN A 4 2.53 1.64 4.75
C GLN A 4 1.07 1.84 4.37
N LEU A 5 0.19 1.03 4.95
CA LEU A 5 -1.25 1.17 4.87
C LEU A 5 -1.75 1.90 6.11
N TRP A 6 -2.27 3.08 5.90
CA TRP A 6 -2.91 3.90 6.91
C TRP A 6 -4.41 3.82 6.75
N MET A 7 -5.11 3.58 7.86
CA MET A 7 -6.57 3.57 7.92
C MET A 7 -7.03 4.81 8.66
N GLU A 8 -7.86 5.59 7.99
CA GLU A 8 -8.51 6.79 8.51
C GLU A 8 -9.80 6.41 9.24
N PRO A 9 -10.28 7.27 10.16
CA PRO A 9 -11.52 7.02 10.89
C PRO A 9 -12.76 6.93 9.99
N ASP A 10 -12.69 7.45 8.76
CA ASP A 10 -13.76 7.42 7.75
C ASP A 10 -13.77 6.13 6.91
N ASP A 11 -13.11 5.05 7.35
CA ASP A 11 -12.87 3.81 6.57
C ASP A 11 -12.06 4.04 5.28
N CYS A 12 -11.53 5.25 5.08
CA CYS A 12 -10.58 5.54 4.01
C CYS A 12 -9.23 4.89 4.30
N GLN A 13 -8.64 4.32 3.27
CA GLN A 13 -7.36 3.62 3.36
C GLN A 13 -6.38 4.24 2.38
N THR A 14 -5.25 4.67 2.94
CA THR A 14 -4.17 5.31 2.19
C THR A 14 -2.96 4.40 2.20
N PHE A 15 -2.64 3.89 1.02
CA PHE A 15 -1.46 3.06 0.80
C PHE A 15 -0.35 3.92 0.18
N CYS A 16 0.72 4.16 0.93
CA CYS A 16 1.83 5.01 0.48
C CYS A 16 3.20 4.39 0.83
N PRO A 17 4.26 4.69 0.07
CA PRO A 17 5.61 4.22 0.41
C PRO A 17 6.07 4.81 1.75
N GLY A 18 6.62 4.00 2.63
CA GLY A 18 7.28 4.51 3.83
C GLY A 18 8.55 5.30 3.47
N GLY A 19 8.84 6.31 4.27
CA GLY A 19 9.97 7.22 4.03
C GLY A 19 9.58 8.53 3.34
N PRO A 20 10.54 9.27 2.76
CA PRO A 20 10.32 10.63 2.25
C PRO A 20 9.33 10.69 1.09
N GLN A 21 9.18 9.59 0.34
CA GLN A 21 8.24 9.50 -0.79
C GLN A 21 6.77 9.49 -0.33
N GLY A 22 6.46 8.87 0.82
CA GLY A 22 5.13 8.92 1.42
C GLY A 22 4.93 10.06 2.41
N ASP A 23 5.93 10.90 2.65
CA ASP A 23 5.80 12.01 3.60
C ASP A 23 4.69 12.99 3.18
N THR A 24 4.57 13.23 1.88
CA THR A 24 3.50 14.06 1.30
C THR A 24 2.12 13.42 1.50
N ALA A 25 2.01 12.10 1.34
CA ALA A 25 0.77 11.37 1.58
C ALA A 25 0.40 11.38 3.06
N ARG A 26 1.37 11.14 3.95
CA ARG A 26 1.18 11.20 5.41
C ARG A 26 0.75 12.57 5.92
N LYS A 27 1.16 13.65 5.26
CA LYS A 27 0.69 15.01 5.57
C LYS A 27 -0.76 15.27 5.21
N LEU A 28 -1.32 14.50 4.27
CA LEU A 28 -2.72 14.59 3.86
C LEU A 28 -3.63 13.67 4.67
N LEU A 29 -3.07 12.73 5.43
CA LEU A 29 -3.83 11.83 6.30
C LEU A 29 -4.56 12.60 7.39
N HIS A 30 -5.72 12.08 7.78
CA HIS A 30 -6.41 12.50 8.99
C HIS A 30 -5.48 12.40 10.22
N PRO A 31 -5.54 13.33 11.19
CA PRO A 31 -4.73 13.26 12.42
C PRO A 31 -4.96 11.98 13.25
N ASP A 32 -6.15 11.38 13.12
CA ASP A 32 -6.49 10.09 13.75
C ASP A 32 -6.20 8.87 12.86
N ALA A 33 -5.57 9.06 11.69
CA ALA A 33 -5.16 7.96 10.85
C ALA A 33 -4.18 7.04 11.59
N LYS A 34 -4.42 5.73 11.50
CA LYS A 34 -3.60 4.72 12.17
C LYS A 34 -2.92 3.85 11.14
N LEU A 35 -1.64 3.60 11.36
CA LEU A 35 -0.92 2.59 10.62
C LEU A 35 -1.50 1.22 11.01
N VAL A 36 -2.17 0.57 10.07
CA VAL A 36 -2.77 -0.75 10.29
C VAL A 36 -1.90 -1.86 9.74
N TRP A 37 -1.08 -1.55 8.72
CA TRP A 37 -0.24 -2.55 8.07
C TRP A 37 0.98 -1.91 7.41
N GLU A 38 2.10 -2.62 7.42
CA GLU A 38 3.33 -2.24 6.74
C GLU A 38 3.91 -3.45 6.02
N VAL A 39 4.41 -3.24 4.81
CA VAL A 39 4.94 -4.30 3.95
C VAL A 39 6.18 -3.81 3.21
N GLU A 40 7.21 -4.65 3.17
CA GLU A 40 8.37 -4.42 2.31
C GLU A 40 8.15 -5.11 0.97
N ALA A 41 8.28 -4.34 -0.11
CA ALA A 41 8.12 -4.82 -1.48
C ALA A 41 9.25 -4.28 -2.35
N HIS A 42 9.69 -5.06 -3.33
CA HIS A 42 10.76 -4.63 -4.23
C HIS A 42 10.23 -3.67 -5.31
N SER A 43 8.94 -3.77 -5.65
CA SER A 43 8.26 -2.98 -6.67
C SER A 43 6.84 -2.57 -6.26
N HIS A 44 6.30 -1.53 -6.91
CA HIS A 44 4.92 -1.08 -6.68
C HIS A 44 3.90 -2.18 -6.97
N VAL A 45 4.17 -3.02 -7.98
CA VAL A 45 3.33 -4.18 -8.34
C VAL A 45 3.26 -5.18 -7.20
N GLU A 46 4.42 -5.59 -6.66
CA GLU A 46 4.47 -6.52 -5.53
C GLU A 46 3.75 -5.95 -4.30
N ALA A 47 3.90 -4.65 -4.04
CA ALA A 47 3.18 -3.97 -2.97
C ALA A 47 1.65 -4.02 -3.16
N MET A 48 1.16 -3.76 -4.39
CA MET A 48 -0.25 -3.87 -4.74
C MET A 48 -0.76 -5.30 -4.65
N THR A 49 -0.01 -6.29 -5.12
CA THR A 49 -0.37 -7.70 -5.00
C THR A 49 -0.55 -8.11 -3.54
N ARG A 50 0.40 -7.75 -2.67
CA ARG A 50 0.30 -8.04 -1.23
C ARG A 50 -0.85 -7.27 -0.58
N TYR A 51 -1.10 -6.02 -1.00
CA TYR A 51 -2.22 -5.22 -0.52
C TYR A 51 -3.58 -5.84 -0.87
N TYR A 52 -3.79 -6.28 -2.11
CA TYR A 52 -5.01 -6.97 -2.52
C TYR A 52 -5.21 -8.30 -1.79
N ALA A 53 -4.12 -9.05 -1.58
CA ALA A 53 -4.15 -10.28 -0.78
C ALA A 53 -4.51 -9.99 0.69
N TYR A 54 -3.98 -8.91 1.27
CA TYR A 54 -4.28 -8.48 2.64
C TYR A 54 -5.74 -8.03 2.79
N MET A 55 -6.28 -7.32 1.80
CA MET A 55 -7.67 -6.87 1.77
C MET A 55 -8.67 -7.99 1.47
N GLU A 56 -8.18 -9.21 1.20
CA GLU A 56 -8.99 -10.35 0.76
C GLU A 56 -9.82 -10.02 -0.50
N TRP A 57 -9.39 -9.03 -1.28
CA TRP A 57 -10.04 -8.62 -2.54
C TRP A 57 -9.78 -9.60 -3.69
N GLY A 58 -8.94 -10.60 -3.46
CA GLY A 58 -8.53 -11.62 -4.43
C GLY A 58 -7.15 -11.34 -5.02
N GLU A 59 -6.86 -11.96 -6.15
CA GLU A 59 -5.59 -11.77 -6.86
C GLU A 59 -5.58 -10.44 -7.60
N TYR A 60 -4.53 -9.64 -7.37
CA TYR A 60 -4.28 -8.45 -8.15
C TYR A 60 -3.87 -8.84 -9.58
N GLN A 61 -4.85 -8.90 -10.48
CA GLN A 61 -4.58 -9.05 -11.91
C GLN A 61 -4.18 -7.68 -12.47
N SER A 62 -2.88 -7.35 -12.35
CA SER A 62 -2.31 -6.31 -13.20
C SER A 62 -2.08 -6.88 -14.60
N ASP A 63 -2.41 -6.10 -15.63
CA ASP A 63 -2.14 -6.42 -17.05
C ASP A 63 -0.61 -6.41 -17.38
N LEU A 64 0.23 -6.41 -16.35
CA LEU A 64 1.67 -6.47 -16.48
C LEU A 64 2.06 -7.93 -16.78
N PRO A 65 2.93 -8.16 -17.77
CA PRO A 65 3.35 -9.51 -18.12
C PRO A 65 3.94 -10.21 -16.90
N GLU A 66 3.53 -11.45 -16.68
CA GLU A 66 3.92 -12.35 -15.57
C GLU A 66 5.44 -12.42 -15.31
N GLN A 67 6.24 -12.05 -16.30
CA GLN A 67 7.70 -11.96 -16.26
C GLN A 67 8.28 -10.81 -15.40
N GLU A 68 7.48 -9.80 -15.03
CA GLU A 68 7.92 -8.72 -14.13
C GLU A 68 7.52 -8.96 -12.66
N GLN A 69 6.94 -10.13 -12.35
CA GLN A 69 6.60 -10.55 -10.99
C GLN A 69 7.70 -11.38 -10.29
N GLN A 70 8.91 -11.49 -10.87
CA GLN A 70 10.04 -12.26 -10.31
C GLN A 70 11.21 -11.40 -9.84
#